data_AF-A0A414HEU4-F1
#
_entry.id   AF-A0A414HEU4-F1
#
_cell.length_a   1.000
_cell.length_b   1.000
_cell.length_c   1.000
_cell.angle_alpha   90.00
_cell.angle_beta   90.00
_cell.angle_gamma   90.00
#
_symmetry.space_group_name_H-M   'P 1'
#
loop_
_entity.id
_entity.type
_entity.pdbx_description
1 polymer ?
#
loop_
_entity_poly.entity_id
_entity_poly.type
_entity_poly.pdbx_seq_one_letter_code
_entity_poly.pdbx_strand_id
1 'polypeptide(L)'
;MYRRFLNNNDYLGIITQEALAQLTRGNDGRFVQAEESAEISIVEYLSENYEVEKELAKGKYIADYDRRITYPVGVHIYFEGQIHEVIRSISGYRKPSTVIYWEECSDINTDIAQVINYSQFNTYYPGDKVNCNGVVYTCLSENGYKFDDIRIPMVTGWIEMETSLWQPVEYPLWSVVEYDGGFYTLMTFNNFDYNLDPMKSDCWGAIADYDPKYNAYELSEHEYIVFDGHVFYPETDVNADTPTVGQNLSPHDPRNYNLKKHMVRLAIYELTKLIAPNNVSVVRMRDYEDSMKWLNDAAKLRLNPQIPRKLDEKKKPVTDWQMATFQTDYDPYKNPWLT
;
A
#
# COMPACT_ATOMS: atom_id res chain seq x y z
N MET A 1 9.70 -5.51 -12.49
CA MET A 1 9.90 -4.07 -12.76
C MET A 1 10.53 -3.47 -11.53
N TYR A 2 11.66 -2.77 -11.66
CA TYR A 2 12.37 -2.14 -10.54
C TYR A 2 11.51 -1.03 -9.91
N ARG A 3 11.41 -1.01 -8.58
CA ARG A 3 10.74 0.06 -7.82
C ARG A 3 11.82 1.02 -7.33
N ARG A 4 11.64 2.33 -7.53
CA ARG A 4 12.63 3.32 -7.10
C ARG A 4 12.63 3.43 -5.57
N PHE A 5 13.81 3.61 -4.98
CA PHE A 5 13.95 3.91 -3.55
C PHE A 5 13.96 5.43 -3.33
N LEU A 6 14.51 6.16 -4.30
CA LEU A 6 14.58 7.61 -4.29
C LEU A 6 13.37 8.22 -5.01
N ASN A 7 12.99 9.40 -4.57
CA ASN A 7 12.02 10.26 -5.25
C ASN A 7 12.74 11.45 -5.87
N ASN A 8 12.04 12.22 -6.71
CA ASN A 8 12.64 13.34 -7.42
C ASN A 8 13.14 14.44 -6.46
N ASN A 9 12.46 14.67 -5.32
CA ASN A 9 12.88 15.66 -4.32
C ASN A 9 14.24 15.29 -3.68
N ASP A 10 14.57 14.00 -3.59
CA ASP A 10 15.87 13.56 -3.07
C ASP A 10 17.03 14.02 -3.98
N TYR A 11 16.82 13.99 -5.30
CA TYR A 11 17.79 14.53 -6.27
C TYR A 11 17.90 16.05 -6.18
N LEU A 12 16.76 16.73 -6.03
CA LEU A 12 16.71 18.19 -5.94
C LEU A 12 17.41 18.77 -4.70
N GLY A 13 17.64 17.93 -3.69
CA GLY A 13 18.49 18.29 -2.55
C GLY A 13 19.98 18.42 -2.88
N ILE A 14 20.44 17.94 -4.05
CA ILE A 14 21.87 17.92 -4.44
C ILE A 14 22.12 18.60 -5.79
N ILE A 15 21.15 18.59 -6.70
CA ILE A 15 21.27 19.16 -8.05
C ILE A 15 20.05 20.01 -8.40
N THR A 16 20.23 21.07 -9.19
CA THR A 16 19.08 21.91 -9.62
C THR A 16 18.15 21.17 -10.57
N GLN A 17 16.89 21.61 -10.63
CA GLN A 17 15.87 21.03 -11.52
C GLN A 17 16.32 21.06 -12.99
N GLU A 18 16.93 22.15 -13.45
CA GLU A 18 17.39 22.31 -14.83
C GLU A 18 18.49 21.31 -15.16
N ALA A 19 19.47 21.17 -14.26
CA ALA A 19 20.57 20.24 -14.46
C ALA A 19 20.10 18.78 -14.38
N LEU A 20 19.13 18.47 -13.52
CA LEU A 20 18.50 17.15 -13.45
C LEU A 20 17.72 16.82 -14.73
N ALA A 21 16.96 17.78 -15.27
CA ALA A 21 16.25 17.62 -16.53
C ALA A 21 17.21 17.37 -17.71
N GLN A 22 18.37 18.04 -17.72
CA GLN A 22 19.43 17.78 -18.71
C GLN A 22 20.02 16.37 -18.55
N LEU A 23 20.20 15.89 -17.31
CA LEU A 23 20.69 14.53 -17.01
C LEU A 23 19.68 13.41 -17.34
N THR A 24 18.42 13.73 -17.53
CA THR A 24 17.40 12.73 -17.89
C THR A 24 16.98 12.87 -19.34
N ARG A 25 17.17 14.06 -19.95
CA ARG A 25 16.63 14.43 -21.27
C ARG A 25 15.15 14.04 -21.41
N GLY A 26 14.38 14.17 -20.32
CA GLY A 26 12.97 13.79 -20.26
C GLY A 26 12.68 12.28 -20.29
N ASN A 27 13.68 11.42 -20.10
CA ASN A 27 13.48 9.97 -20.03
C ASN A 27 13.61 9.48 -18.58
N ASP A 28 12.46 9.27 -17.94
CA ASP A 28 12.38 8.80 -16.54
C ASP A 28 12.95 7.39 -16.35
N GLY A 29 13.00 6.56 -17.41
CA GLY A 29 13.65 5.25 -17.37
C GLY A 29 15.14 5.30 -17.03
N ARG A 30 15.79 6.46 -17.21
CA ARG A 30 17.20 6.65 -16.80
C ARG A 30 17.37 6.67 -15.29
N PHE A 31 16.39 7.21 -14.54
CA PHE A 31 16.43 7.14 -13.08
C PHE A 31 16.43 5.70 -12.61
N VAL A 32 15.56 4.87 -13.19
CA VAL A 32 15.45 3.45 -12.86
C VAL A 32 16.79 2.74 -13.07
N GLN A 33 17.42 2.91 -14.23
CA GLN A 33 18.72 2.28 -14.54
C GLN A 33 19.85 2.73 -13.60
N ALA A 34 19.90 4.03 -13.29
CA ALA A 34 20.93 4.58 -12.44
C ALA A 34 20.74 4.20 -10.97
N GLU A 35 19.50 4.20 -10.47
CA GLU A 35 19.18 3.72 -9.12
C GLU A 35 19.43 2.22 -8.98
N GLU A 36 19.10 1.42 -9.99
CA GLU A 36 19.37 -0.02 -9.97
C GLU A 36 20.87 -0.32 -9.90
N SER A 37 21.69 0.38 -10.69
CA SER A 37 23.16 0.29 -10.61
C SER A 37 23.71 0.71 -9.23
N ALA A 38 23.17 1.80 -8.67
CA ALA A 38 23.54 2.28 -7.34
C ALA A 38 23.11 1.31 -6.23
N GLU A 39 21.91 0.72 -6.34
CA GLU A 39 21.38 -0.27 -5.40
C GLU A 39 22.25 -1.52 -5.40
N ILE A 40 22.60 -2.06 -6.57
CA ILE A 40 23.51 -3.22 -6.69
C ILE A 40 24.81 -2.96 -5.94
N SER A 41 25.43 -1.80 -6.17
CA SER A 41 26.67 -1.42 -5.49
C SER A 41 26.51 -1.37 -3.97
N ILE A 42 25.40 -0.83 -3.47
CA ILE A 42 25.12 -0.78 -2.02
C ILE A 42 24.91 -2.18 -1.44
N VAL A 43 24.12 -3.01 -2.13
CA VAL A 43 23.78 -4.38 -1.69
C VAL A 43 25.03 -5.27 -1.68
N GLU A 44 25.88 -5.19 -2.70
CA GLU A 44 27.12 -5.97 -2.77
C GLU A 44 28.05 -5.72 -1.57
N TYR A 45 28.17 -4.46 -1.13
CA TYR A 45 29.04 -4.11 -0.01
C TYR A 45 28.42 -4.41 1.36
N LEU A 46 27.10 -4.26 1.52
CA LEU A 46 26.47 -4.26 2.84
C LEU A 46 25.70 -5.55 3.17
N SER A 47 25.33 -6.35 2.16
CA SER A 47 24.47 -7.52 2.36
C SER A 47 25.10 -8.62 3.20
N GLU A 48 26.41 -8.69 3.32
CA GLU A 48 27.07 -9.70 4.18
C GLU A 48 26.75 -9.46 5.67
N ASN A 49 26.86 -8.22 6.12
CA ASN A 49 26.77 -7.87 7.54
C ASN A 49 25.44 -7.23 7.96
N TYR A 50 24.66 -6.71 7.01
CA TYR A 50 23.50 -5.87 7.26
C TYR A 50 22.25 -6.32 6.51
N GLU A 51 21.08 -6.03 7.07
CA GLU A 51 19.77 -6.25 6.44
C GLU A 51 19.42 -5.14 5.44
N VAL A 52 20.36 -4.79 4.56
CA VAL A 52 20.26 -3.64 3.65
C VAL A 52 19.06 -3.72 2.71
N GLU A 53 18.73 -4.91 2.22
CA GLU A 53 17.57 -5.12 1.35
C GLU A 53 16.25 -4.83 2.06
N LYS A 54 16.15 -5.17 3.35
CA LYS A 54 14.96 -4.85 4.17
C LYS A 54 14.84 -3.35 4.41
N GLU A 55 15.96 -2.66 4.65
CA GLU A 55 15.94 -1.19 4.77
C GLU A 55 15.58 -0.48 3.46
N LEU A 56 16.09 -0.97 2.32
CA LEU A 56 15.70 -0.45 1.00
C LEU A 56 14.21 -0.71 0.72
N ALA A 57 13.69 -1.88 1.10
CA ALA A 57 12.28 -2.22 0.95
C ALA A 57 11.36 -1.18 1.62
N LYS A 58 11.73 -0.66 2.82
CA LYS A 58 10.94 0.38 3.50
C LYS A 58 10.66 1.61 2.62
N GLY A 59 11.60 2.00 1.76
CA GLY A 59 11.41 3.10 0.81
C GLY A 59 10.71 2.68 -0.48
N LYS A 60 11.08 1.51 -1.03
CA LYS A 60 10.58 1.00 -2.31
C LYS A 60 9.10 0.60 -2.29
N TYR A 61 8.53 0.38 -1.10
CA TYR A 61 7.14 -0.02 -0.90
C TYR A 61 6.26 1.10 -0.33
N ILE A 62 6.74 2.35 -0.30
CA ILE A 62 5.88 3.52 -0.05
C ILE A 62 5.03 3.76 -1.29
N ALA A 63 3.70 3.74 -1.14
CA ALA A 63 2.75 3.97 -2.22
C ALA A 63 2.11 5.35 -2.11
N ASP A 64 1.62 5.87 -3.24
CA ASP A 64 0.75 7.04 -3.24
C ASP A 64 -0.56 6.78 -2.48
N TYR A 65 -1.09 7.85 -1.89
CA TYR A 65 -2.42 7.82 -1.31
C TYR A 65 -3.47 7.46 -2.37
N ASP A 66 -4.26 6.46 -2.05
CA ASP A 66 -5.37 5.96 -2.84
C ASP A 66 -6.56 5.77 -1.92
N ARG A 67 -7.65 6.50 -2.18
CA ARG A 67 -8.87 6.46 -1.37
C ARG A 67 -9.59 5.10 -1.38
N ARG A 68 -9.16 4.15 -2.21
CA ARG A 68 -9.63 2.75 -2.20
C ARG A 68 -9.00 1.93 -1.08
N ILE A 69 -7.86 2.37 -0.57
CA ILE A 69 -7.03 1.62 0.38
C ILE A 69 -7.31 2.12 1.80
N THR A 70 -7.42 1.18 2.73
CA THR A 70 -7.43 1.46 4.16
C THR A 70 -6.01 1.43 4.72
N TYR A 71 -5.59 2.51 5.37
CA TYR A 71 -4.25 2.68 5.91
C TYR A 71 -4.25 2.60 7.45
N PRO A 72 -3.59 1.60 8.06
CA PRO A 72 -3.43 1.52 9.51
C PRO A 72 -2.37 2.49 10.02
N VAL A 73 -2.35 2.73 11.33
CA VAL A 73 -1.34 3.57 11.98
C VAL A 73 0.07 2.99 11.80
N GLY A 74 1.05 3.86 11.54
CA GLY A 74 2.47 3.53 11.40
C GLY A 74 2.95 3.24 9.98
N VAL A 75 2.04 3.19 9.00
CA VAL A 75 2.43 3.04 7.58
C VAL A 75 2.85 4.39 6.98
N HIS A 76 3.67 4.35 5.94
CA HIS A 76 4.11 5.54 5.21
C HIS A 76 3.51 5.57 3.80
N ILE A 77 3.05 6.74 3.39
CA ILE A 77 2.44 6.98 2.08
C ILE A 77 2.98 8.27 1.46
N TYR A 78 2.93 8.36 0.13
CA TYR A 78 3.04 9.64 -0.57
C TYR A 78 1.69 10.35 -0.55
N PHE A 79 1.68 11.57 0.00
CA PHE A 79 0.53 12.46 -0.03
C PHE A 79 1.03 13.84 -0.48
N GLU A 80 0.45 14.36 -1.55
CA GLU A 80 0.87 15.62 -2.20
C GLU A 80 2.38 15.66 -2.55
N GLY A 81 2.93 14.52 -2.96
CA GLY A 81 4.34 14.38 -3.35
C GLY A 81 5.33 14.34 -2.19
N GLN A 82 4.86 14.28 -0.94
CA GLN A 82 5.70 14.14 0.25
C GLN A 82 5.37 12.86 1.04
N ILE A 83 6.38 12.30 1.69
CA ILE A 83 6.22 11.11 2.52
C ILE A 83 5.66 11.51 3.88
N HIS A 84 4.56 10.88 4.25
CA HIS A 84 3.92 11.04 5.53
C HIS A 84 3.77 9.70 6.23
N GLU A 85 3.88 9.70 7.56
CA GLU A 85 3.43 8.62 8.42
C GLU A 85 1.95 8.79 8.74
N VAL A 86 1.20 7.69 8.71
CA VAL A 86 -0.17 7.62 9.17
C VAL A 86 -0.20 7.51 10.68
N ILE A 87 -0.63 8.56 11.37
CA ILE A 87 -0.72 8.64 12.84
C ILE A 87 -2.13 8.36 13.37
N ARG A 88 -3.14 8.40 12.49
CA ARG A 88 -4.51 7.92 12.75
C ARG A 88 -4.98 7.20 11.50
N SER A 89 -5.66 6.07 11.67
CA SER A 89 -6.17 5.27 10.54
C SER A 89 -6.95 6.12 9.54
N ILE A 90 -6.81 5.76 8.27
CA ILE A 90 -7.54 6.37 7.15
C ILE A 90 -8.26 5.24 6.45
N SER A 91 -9.58 5.26 6.47
CA SER A 91 -10.44 4.26 5.86
C SER A 91 -10.58 4.51 4.37
N GLY A 92 -10.46 3.45 3.57
CA GLY A 92 -10.86 3.49 2.16
C GLY A 92 -12.37 3.35 2.03
N TYR A 93 -12.91 3.77 0.88
CA TYR A 93 -14.34 3.59 0.62
C TYR A 93 -14.68 2.10 0.43
N ARG A 94 -15.94 1.73 0.73
CA ARG A 94 -16.42 0.35 0.61
C ARG A 94 -17.35 0.23 -0.60
N LYS A 95 -17.10 -0.76 -1.45
CA LYS A 95 -17.98 -1.06 -2.60
C LYS A 95 -19.12 -2.00 -2.19
N PRO A 96 -20.35 -1.83 -2.70
CA PRO A 96 -21.40 -2.84 -2.58
C PRO A 96 -21.00 -4.15 -3.24
N SER A 97 -21.75 -5.22 -2.95
CA SER A 97 -21.43 -6.56 -3.45
C SER A 97 -22.65 -7.44 -3.50
N THR A 98 -22.80 -8.17 -4.61
CA THR A 98 -23.84 -9.18 -4.87
C THR A 98 -23.34 -10.62 -4.68
N VAL A 99 -22.06 -10.79 -4.32
CA VAL A 99 -21.40 -12.11 -4.23
C VAL A 99 -20.48 -12.19 -3.03
N ILE A 100 -20.23 -13.41 -2.55
CA ILE A 100 -19.25 -13.64 -1.49
C ILE A 100 -17.86 -13.76 -2.13
N TYR A 101 -16.90 -12.97 -1.63
CA TYR A 101 -15.53 -12.96 -2.14
C TYR A 101 -14.57 -13.86 -1.36
N TRP A 102 -14.81 -14.03 -0.06
CA TRP A 102 -13.91 -14.72 0.85
C TRP A 102 -14.70 -15.65 1.76
N GLU A 103 -14.18 -16.86 1.95
CA GLU A 103 -14.69 -17.84 2.90
C GLU A 103 -13.57 -18.29 3.83
N GLU A 104 -13.87 -18.46 5.12
CA GLU A 104 -12.91 -18.99 6.08
C GLU A 104 -12.51 -20.42 5.70
N CYS A 105 -11.20 -20.68 5.63
CA CYS A 105 -10.68 -21.97 5.26
C CYS A 105 -10.80 -22.95 6.45
N SER A 106 -11.56 -24.02 6.26
CA SER A 106 -11.77 -25.07 7.27
C SER A 106 -10.70 -26.17 7.25
N ASP A 107 -9.70 -26.08 6.38
CA ASP A 107 -8.64 -27.09 6.22
C ASP A 107 -7.66 -27.10 7.40
N ILE A 108 -7.81 -28.06 8.31
CA ILE A 108 -6.98 -28.25 9.52
C ILE A 108 -5.49 -28.48 9.18
N ASN A 109 -5.19 -28.94 7.96
CA ASN A 109 -3.81 -29.20 7.51
C ASN A 109 -3.12 -27.96 6.90
N THR A 110 -3.79 -26.81 6.84
CA THR A 110 -3.18 -25.59 6.30
C THR A 110 -2.17 -25.02 7.29
N ASP A 111 -0.88 -25.05 6.93
CA ASP A 111 0.15 -24.37 7.71
C ASP A 111 0.04 -22.86 7.51
N ILE A 112 -0.55 -22.17 8.51
CA ILE A 112 -0.74 -20.71 8.53
C ILE A 112 0.58 -19.97 8.27
N ALA A 113 1.72 -20.53 8.70
CA ALA A 113 3.04 -19.89 8.51
C ALA A 113 3.49 -19.87 7.05
N GLN A 114 2.93 -20.73 6.20
CA GLN A 114 3.22 -20.79 4.76
C GLN A 114 2.23 -19.99 3.92
N VAL A 115 1.09 -19.59 4.49
CA VAL A 115 0.09 -18.80 3.79
C VAL A 115 0.52 -17.33 3.75
N ILE A 116 0.50 -16.75 2.55
CA ILE A 116 0.81 -15.35 2.36
C ILE A 116 -0.22 -14.46 3.06
N ASN A 117 0.25 -13.36 3.66
CA ASN A 117 -0.66 -12.39 4.26
C ASN A 117 -1.47 -11.66 3.18
N TYR A 118 -2.73 -11.36 3.50
CA TYR A 118 -3.57 -10.50 2.69
C TYR A 118 -2.92 -9.12 2.51
N SER A 119 -2.96 -8.63 1.28
CA SER A 119 -2.56 -7.29 0.87
C SER A 119 -3.63 -6.67 0.00
N GLN A 120 -4.00 -5.42 0.29
CA GLN A 120 -4.93 -4.63 -0.53
C GLN A 120 -4.36 -4.28 -1.92
N PHE A 121 -3.03 -4.35 -2.09
CA PHE A 121 -2.35 -4.06 -3.36
C PHE A 121 -2.23 -5.28 -4.29
N ASN A 122 -2.64 -6.46 -3.83
CA ASN A 122 -2.62 -7.69 -4.62
C ASN A 122 -3.91 -7.90 -5.42
N THR A 123 -3.88 -8.90 -6.28
CA THR A 123 -5.01 -9.38 -7.06
C THR A 123 -5.15 -10.87 -6.83
N TYR A 124 -6.37 -11.31 -6.60
CA TYR A 124 -6.72 -12.67 -6.18
C TYR A 124 -7.69 -13.31 -7.15
N TYR A 125 -7.54 -14.61 -7.33
CA TYR A 125 -8.39 -15.45 -8.15
C TYR A 125 -9.03 -16.55 -7.29
N PRO A 126 -10.17 -17.12 -7.74
CA PRO A 126 -10.83 -18.20 -7.01
C PRO A 126 -9.86 -19.35 -6.68
N GLY A 127 -9.86 -19.77 -5.41
CA GLY A 127 -8.96 -20.79 -4.86
C GLY A 127 -7.69 -20.25 -4.18
N ASP A 128 -7.33 -18.98 -4.39
CA ASP A 128 -6.21 -18.37 -3.67
C ASP A 128 -6.46 -18.35 -2.16
N LYS A 129 -5.42 -18.65 -1.37
CA LYS A 129 -5.48 -18.63 0.09
C LYS A 129 -4.66 -17.49 0.67
N VAL A 130 -5.23 -16.73 1.60
CA VAL A 130 -4.57 -15.61 2.28
C VAL A 130 -4.78 -15.66 3.78
N ASN A 131 -3.78 -15.24 4.54
CA ASN A 131 -3.91 -15.03 5.98
C ASN A 131 -4.32 -13.57 6.24
N CYS A 132 -5.46 -13.37 6.88
CA CYS A 132 -5.93 -12.07 7.34
C CYS A 132 -6.17 -12.13 8.84
N ASN A 133 -5.40 -11.37 9.62
CA ASN A 133 -5.50 -11.30 11.09
C ASN A 133 -5.42 -12.66 11.80
N GLY A 134 -4.64 -13.61 11.27
CA GLY A 134 -4.44 -14.93 11.86
C GLY A 134 -5.45 -15.99 11.41
N VAL A 135 -6.40 -15.63 10.56
CA VAL A 135 -7.39 -16.53 9.96
C VAL A 135 -7.10 -16.70 8.48
N VAL A 136 -7.18 -17.92 7.97
CA VAL A 136 -6.97 -18.20 6.54
C VAL A 136 -8.29 -18.10 5.80
N TYR A 137 -8.31 -17.36 4.70
CA TYR A 137 -9.45 -17.23 3.80
C TYR A 137 -9.14 -17.80 2.43
N THR A 138 -10.14 -18.44 1.82
CA THR A 138 -10.11 -18.87 0.42
C THR A 138 -10.90 -17.87 -0.42
N CYS A 139 -10.29 -17.41 -1.51
CA CYS A 139 -10.92 -16.53 -2.48
C CYS A 139 -11.98 -17.32 -3.27
N LEU A 140 -13.20 -16.80 -3.36
CA LEU A 140 -14.30 -17.41 -4.12
C LEU A 140 -14.57 -16.70 -5.45
N SER A 141 -14.31 -15.40 -5.50
CA SER A 141 -14.54 -14.54 -6.67
C SER A 141 -13.34 -13.64 -6.89
N GLU A 142 -12.98 -13.39 -8.15
CA GLU A 142 -11.82 -12.58 -8.49
C GLU A 142 -11.95 -11.15 -7.94
N ASN A 143 -10.90 -10.65 -7.31
CA ASN A 143 -10.90 -9.32 -6.70
C ASN A 143 -9.48 -8.77 -6.53
N GLY A 144 -9.37 -7.51 -6.12
CA GLY A 144 -8.14 -6.85 -5.73
C GLY A 144 -7.81 -5.61 -6.56
N TYR A 145 -6.60 -5.10 -6.33
CA TYR A 145 -6.21 -3.75 -6.75
C TYR A 145 -6.30 -3.50 -8.27
N LYS A 146 -5.87 -4.46 -9.08
CA LYS A 146 -5.89 -4.35 -10.56
C LYS A 146 -7.30 -4.37 -11.15
N PHE A 147 -8.27 -4.95 -10.45
CA PHE A 147 -9.66 -5.02 -10.88
C PHE A 147 -10.49 -3.83 -10.39
N ASP A 148 -9.86 -2.87 -9.68
CA ASP A 148 -10.57 -1.80 -8.99
C ASP A 148 -11.64 -2.34 -8.01
N ASP A 149 -11.43 -3.54 -7.46
CA ASP A 149 -12.41 -4.18 -6.59
C ASP A 149 -11.74 -4.77 -5.35
N ILE A 150 -11.36 -3.91 -4.40
CA ILE A 150 -10.62 -4.34 -3.21
C ILE A 150 -11.60 -4.90 -2.19
N ARG A 151 -11.45 -6.19 -1.86
CA ARG A 151 -12.32 -6.90 -0.92
C ARG A 151 -11.48 -7.38 0.24
N ILE A 152 -11.58 -6.69 1.37
CA ILE A 152 -10.90 -7.10 2.60
C ILE A 152 -11.74 -8.22 3.25
N PRO A 153 -11.16 -9.37 3.60
CA PRO A 153 -11.88 -10.42 4.31
C PRO A 153 -12.59 -9.87 5.57
N MET A 154 -13.82 -10.30 5.81
CA MET A 154 -14.71 -9.87 6.91
C MET A 154 -15.17 -8.41 6.88
N VAL A 155 -14.81 -7.60 5.87
CA VAL A 155 -15.22 -6.19 5.82
C VAL A 155 -16.34 -6.02 4.81
N THR A 156 -17.55 -5.75 5.31
CA THR A 156 -18.72 -5.31 4.55
C THR A 156 -19.04 -3.86 4.90
N GLY A 157 -19.67 -3.15 3.97
CA GLY A 157 -20.10 -1.76 4.16
C GLY A 157 -21.58 -1.54 3.87
N TRP A 158 -22.08 -2.30 2.91
CA TRP A 158 -23.42 -2.21 2.35
C TRP A 158 -24.18 -3.50 2.64
N ILE A 159 -25.47 -3.36 2.97
CA ILE A 159 -26.42 -4.46 3.08
C ILE A 159 -27.35 -4.40 1.87
N GLU A 160 -27.59 -5.54 1.25
CA GLU A 160 -28.58 -5.69 0.19
C GLU A 160 -29.99 -5.63 0.77
N MET A 161 -30.85 -4.85 0.12
CA MET A 161 -32.27 -4.73 0.45
C MET A 161 -33.10 -5.56 -0.54
N GLU A 162 -33.97 -6.40 0.01
CA GLU A 162 -34.98 -7.08 -0.80
C GLU A 162 -35.93 -6.06 -1.43
N THR A 163 -36.16 -6.20 -2.73
CA THR A 163 -37.06 -5.34 -3.50
C THR A 163 -38.23 -6.15 -4.05
N SER A 164 -39.33 -5.47 -4.36
CA SER A 164 -40.51 -6.09 -4.95
C SER A 164 -41.03 -5.26 -6.12
N LEU A 165 -41.63 -5.91 -7.11
CA LEU A 165 -42.31 -5.20 -8.20
C LEU A 165 -43.43 -4.34 -7.63
N TRP A 166 -43.54 -3.10 -8.12
CA TRP A 166 -44.60 -2.19 -7.71
C TRP A 166 -45.99 -2.78 -8.04
N GLN A 167 -46.90 -2.68 -7.07
CA GLN A 167 -48.30 -3.05 -7.17
C GLN A 167 -49.16 -1.94 -6.56
N PRO A 168 -50.43 -1.79 -6.97
CA PRO A 168 -51.31 -0.77 -6.41
C PRO A 168 -51.83 -1.18 -5.01
N VAL A 169 -50.93 -1.19 -4.02
CA VAL A 169 -51.18 -1.55 -2.62
C VAL A 169 -50.60 -0.50 -1.68
N GLU A 170 -51.00 -0.54 -0.41
CA GLU A 170 -50.41 0.34 0.60
C GLU A 170 -48.96 -0.06 0.89
N TYR A 171 -48.07 0.94 0.94
CA TYR A 171 -46.65 0.77 1.27
C TYR A 171 -46.29 1.58 2.52
N PRO A 172 -45.45 1.06 3.42
CA PRO A 172 -44.83 1.88 4.44
C PRO A 172 -43.83 2.88 3.84
N LEU A 173 -43.54 3.95 4.58
CA LEU A 173 -42.52 4.93 4.20
C LEU A 173 -41.17 4.23 4.02
N TRP A 174 -40.38 4.67 3.03
CA TRP A 174 -39.08 4.11 2.65
C TRP A 174 -39.12 2.72 2.02
N SER A 175 -40.30 2.21 1.68
CA SER A 175 -40.43 0.98 0.90
C SER A 175 -39.76 1.16 -0.45
N VAL A 176 -39.00 0.15 -0.86
CA VAL A 176 -38.35 0.10 -2.16
C VAL A 176 -39.12 -0.81 -3.11
N VAL A 177 -39.40 -0.31 -4.30
CA VAL A 177 -40.10 -1.02 -5.36
C VAL A 177 -39.35 -0.93 -6.69
N GLU A 178 -39.46 -1.98 -7.50
CA GLU A 178 -39.03 -1.99 -8.89
C GLU A 178 -40.21 -1.61 -9.80
N TYR A 179 -39.99 -0.65 -10.70
CA TYR A 179 -40.98 -0.23 -11.69
C TYR A 179 -40.29 0.22 -12.98
N ASP A 180 -40.72 -0.32 -14.12
CA ASP A 180 -40.22 0.01 -15.46
C ASP A 180 -38.67 -0.07 -15.59
N GLY A 181 -38.07 -1.08 -14.94
CA GLY A 181 -36.63 -1.32 -14.96
C GLY A 181 -35.80 -0.38 -14.07
N GLY A 182 -36.44 0.45 -13.24
CA GLY A 182 -35.78 1.28 -12.23
C GLY A 182 -36.28 0.99 -10.81
N PHE A 183 -35.56 1.51 -9.82
CA PHE A 183 -35.91 1.36 -8.41
C PHE A 183 -36.36 2.68 -7.80
N TYR A 184 -37.39 2.64 -6.97
CA TYR A 184 -38.02 3.79 -6.35
C TYR A 184 -38.24 3.55 -4.87
N THR A 185 -38.05 4.58 -4.06
CA THR A 185 -38.36 4.57 -2.63
C THR A 185 -39.51 5.53 -2.30
N LEU A 186 -40.42 5.13 -1.42
CA LEU A 186 -41.51 6.02 -0.99
C LEU A 186 -40.98 7.06 0.00
N MET A 187 -40.91 8.33 -0.43
CA MET A 187 -40.29 9.43 0.33
C MET A 187 -41.28 10.17 1.23
N THR A 188 -42.57 10.14 0.93
CA THR A 188 -43.59 10.90 1.68
C THR A 188 -45.00 10.32 1.54
N PHE A 189 -45.84 10.56 2.54
CA PHE A 189 -47.28 10.28 2.49
C PHE A 189 -48.13 11.46 2.05
N ASN A 190 -47.53 12.64 1.85
CA ASN A 190 -48.28 13.83 1.46
C ASN A 190 -48.88 13.65 0.06
N ASN A 191 -50.20 13.52 -0.01
CA ASN A 191 -50.95 13.20 -1.23
C ASN A 191 -50.61 11.84 -1.84
N PHE A 192 -50.17 10.88 -1.02
CA PHE A 192 -49.90 9.53 -1.49
C PHE A 192 -51.19 8.81 -1.88
N ASP A 193 -51.29 8.43 -3.15
CA ASP A 193 -52.33 7.55 -3.69
C ASP A 193 -51.66 6.26 -4.18
N TYR A 194 -51.99 5.15 -3.55
CA TYR A 194 -51.41 3.84 -3.87
C TYR A 194 -51.79 3.33 -5.27
N ASN A 195 -52.76 3.95 -5.95
CA ASN A 195 -53.10 3.60 -7.33
C ASN A 195 -52.24 4.35 -8.36
N LEU A 196 -51.42 5.31 -7.93
CA LEU A 196 -50.51 6.05 -8.80
C LEU A 196 -49.12 5.43 -8.77
N ASP A 197 -48.63 5.09 -9.95
CA ASP A 197 -47.30 4.52 -10.14
C ASP A 197 -46.17 5.53 -9.84
N PRO A 198 -44.93 5.06 -9.60
CA PRO A 198 -43.79 5.92 -9.26
C PRO A 198 -43.45 7.00 -10.30
N MET A 199 -43.86 6.84 -11.57
CA MET A 199 -43.61 7.85 -12.61
C MET A 199 -44.65 8.97 -12.62
N LYS A 200 -45.83 8.74 -12.02
CA LYS A 200 -46.92 9.71 -11.96
C LYS A 200 -47.05 10.40 -10.61
N SER A 201 -46.52 9.78 -9.56
CA SER A 201 -46.62 10.27 -8.18
C SER A 201 -45.31 10.89 -7.71
N ASP A 202 -45.37 12.15 -7.29
CA ASP A 202 -44.21 12.87 -6.71
C ASP A 202 -43.82 12.36 -5.32
N CYS A 203 -44.55 11.37 -4.77
CA CYS A 203 -44.24 10.77 -3.48
C CYS A 203 -43.03 9.81 -3.53
N TRP A 204 -42.68 9.33 -4.73
CA TRP A 204 -41.60 8.37 -4.94
C TRP A 204 -40.31 9.08 -5.38
N GLY A 205 -39.19 8.67 -4.78
CA GLY A 205 -37.85 9.09 -5.18
C GLY A 205 -37.18 7.98 -5.97
N ALA A 206 -36.65 8.30 -7.15
CA ALA A 206 -35.81 7.36 -7.91
C ALA A 206 -34.48 7.12 -7.16
N ILE A 207 -34.08 5.85 -7.05
CA ILE A 207 -32.83 5.46 -6.42
C ILE A 207 -31.72 5.50 -7.47
N ALA A 208 -30.63 6.19 -7.15
CA ALA A 208 -29.51 6.39 -8.07
C ALA A 208 -28.55 5.20 -8.06
N ASP A 209 -27.81 5.03 -9.16
CA ASP A 209 -26.70 4.08 -9.24
C ASP A 209 -25.57 4.45 -8.28
N TYR A 210 -24.88 3.43 -7.77
CA TYR A 210 -23.64 3.59 -7.01
C TYR A 210 -22.58 4.32 -7.84
N ASP A 211 -21.99 5.37 -7.26
CA ASP A 211 -20.85 6.08 -7.84
C ASP A 211 -19.63 5.95 -6.92
N PRO A 212 -18.57 5.21 -7.32
CA PRO A 212 -17.34 5.10 -6.53
C PRO A 212 -16.61 6.44 -6.32
N LYS A 213 -16.95 7.50 -7.07
CA LYS A 213 -16.38 8.84 -6.90
C LYS A 213 -17.12 9.64 -5.83
N TYR A 214 -18.41 9.38 -5.62
CA TYR A 214 -19.18 10.01 -4.56
C TYR A 214 -18.63 9.59 -3.18
N ASN A 215 -18.70 10.48 -2.20
CA ASN A 215 -18.07 10.28 -0.88
C ASN A 215 -18.85 10.94 0.25
N ALA A 216 -20.15 11.13 0.05
CA ALA A 216 -21.03 11.77 1.02
C ALA A 216 -22.31 10.95 1.21
N TYR A 217 -22.22 9.62 1.08
CA TYR A 217 -23.32 8.72 1.41
C TYR A 217 -23.63 8.84 2.90
N GLU A 218 -24.91 9.04 3.23
CA GLU A 218 -25.35 9.15 4.61
C GLU A 218 -25.38 7.76 5.26
N LEU A 219 -24.85 7.63 6.49
CA LEU A 219 -25.01 6.40 7.27
C LEU A 219 -26.44 6.31 7.80
N SER A 220 -27.35 5.81 6.96
CA SER A 220 -28.78 5.71 7.20
C SER A 220 -29.34 4.44 6.55
N GLU A 221 -30.32 3.80 7.20
CA GLU A 221 -31.07 2.66 6.63
C GLU A 221 -31.93 3.04 5.42
N HIS A 222 -31.99 4.33 5.07
CA HIS A 222 -32.77 4.86 3.95
C HIS A 222 -31.91 5.55 2.89
N GLU A 223 -30.58 5.51 3.03
CA GLU A 223 -29.65 5.94 1.98
C GLU A 223 -29.51 4.80 0.96
N TYR A 224 -30.38 4.79 -0.05
CA TYR A 224 -30.42 3.72 -1.03
C TYR A 224 -29.56 4.01 -2.26
N ILE A 225 -28.91 2.96 -2.76
CA ILE A 225 -28.17 2.96 -4.03
C ILE A 225 -28.50 1.70 -4.82
N VAL A 226 -28.41 1.79 -6.15
CA VAL A 226 -28.48 0.63 -7.06
C VAL A 226 -27.07 0.20 -7.43
N PHE A 227 -26.76 -1.08 -7.27
CA PHE A 227 -25.51 -1.68 -7.72
C PHE A 227 -25.79 -3.05 -8.34
N ASP A 228 -25.34 -3.25 -9.58
CA ASP A 228 -25.51 -4.51 -10.31
C ASP A 228 -26.96 -5.03 -10.31
N GLY A 229 -27.93 -4.11 -10.46
CA GLY A 229 -29.36 -4.43 -10.48
C GLY A 229 -30.01 -4.73 -9.13
N HIS A 230 -29.29 -4.55 -8.01
CA HIS A 230 -29.80 -4.75 -6.66
C HIS A 230 -29.72 -3.45 -5.85
N VAL A 231 -30.59 -3.29 -4.86
CA VAL A 231 -30.62 -2.09 -4.00
C VAL A 231 -29.86 -2.37 -2.71
N PHE A 232 -29.07 -1.41 -2.26
CA PHE A 232 -28.32 -1.50 -1.02
C PHE A 232 -28.51 -0.26 -0.15
N TYR A 233 -28.25 -0.40 1.14
CA TYR A 233 -28.08 0.70 2.09
C TYR A 233 -26.83 0.49 2.96
N PRO A 234 -26.22 1.55 3.50
CA PRO A 234 -25.01 1.44 4.29
C PRO A 234 -25.29 0.92 5.71
N GLU A 235 -24.55 -0.10 6.12
CA GLU A 235 -24.55 -0.61 7.51
C GLU A 235 -23.53 0.12 8.39
N THR A 236 -22.44 0.55 7.77
CA THR A 236 -21.31 1.23 8.42
C THR A 236 -20.87 2.41 7.57
N ASP A 237 -19.90 3.20 8.03
CA ASP A 237 -19.35 4.25 7.17
C ASP A 237 -18.66 3.63 5.94
N VAL A 238 -19.24 3.91 4.78
CA VAL A 238 -18.82 3.42 3.46
C VAL A 238 -17.95 4.41 2.72
N ASN A 239 -17.85 5.65 3.22
CA ASN A 239 -17.09 6.71 2.60
C ASN A 239 -15.59 6.55 2.92
N ALA A 240 -14.75 7.05 2.02
CA ALA A 240 -13.32 7.17 2.30
C ALA A 240 -13.07 8.36 3.23
N ASP A 241 -12.18 8.17 4.19
CA ASP A 241 -11.69 9.28 5.01
C ASP A 241 -10.93 10.28 4.14
N THR A 242 -11.08 11.58 4.44
CA THR A 242 -10.28 12.62 3.80
C THR A 242 -9.04 12.89 4.64
N PRO A 243 -7.84 12.47 4.21
CA PRO A 243 -6.63 12.59 5.03
C PRO A 243 -6.27 14.06 5.27
N THR A 244 -6.01 14.40 6.53
CA THR A 244 -5.57 15.74 6.92
C THR A 244 -4.20 15.69 7.60
N VAL A 245 -3.26 16.53 7.14
CA VAL A 245 -1.94 16.68 7.76
C VAL A 245 -2.10 17.31 9.16
N GLY A 246 -1.45 16.70 10.15
CA GLY A 246 -1.58 17.05 11.57
C GLY A 246 -2.72 16.32 12.29
N GLN A 247 -3.61 15.61 11.59
CA GLN A 247 -4.66 14.79 12.20
C GLN A 247 -4.47 13.30 11.90
N ASN A 248 -4.46 12.94 10.62
CA ASN A 248 -4.23 11.57 10.16
C ASN A 248 -2.78 11.35 9.74
N LEU A 249 -2.13 12.41 9.23
CA LEU A 249 -0.80 12.33 8.63
C LEU A 249 0.21 13.20 9.39
N SER A 250 1.45 12.72 9.50
CA SER A 250 2.59 13.47 10.03
C SER A 250 3.76 13.39 9.05
N PRO A 251 4.40 14.52 8.67
CA PRO A 251 5.57 14.48 7.78
C PRO A 251 6.70 13.66 8.42
N HIS A 252 7.03 12.52 7.80
CA HIS A 252 8.06 11.62 8.32
C HIS A 252 8.57 10.69 7.21
N ASP A 253 9.86 10.77 6.91
CA ASP A 253 10.53 9.89 5.95
C ASP A 253 11.15 8.69 6.68
N PRO A 254 10.66 7.45 6.50
CA PRO A 254 11.16 6.27 7.22
C PRO A 254 12.47 5.73 6.65
N ARG A 255 12.94 6.26 5.51
CA ARG A 255 14.12 5.75 4.81
C ARG A 255 15.38 6.13 5.58
N ASN A 256 16.31 5.18 5.72
CA ASN A 256 17.60 5.44 6.36
C ASN A 256 18.33 6.61 5.67
N TYR A 257 18.69 7.62 6.45
CA TYR A 257 19.30 8.84 5.94
C TYR A 257 20.62 8.61 5.20
N ASN A 258 21.48 7.71 5.71
CA ASN A 258 22.77 7.42 5.09
C ASN A 258 22.59 6.67 3.77
N LEU A 259 21.71 5.67 3.73
CA LEU A 259 21.37 4.98 2.49
C LEU A 259 20.85 5.97 1.44
N LYS A 260 19.90 6.83 1.83
CA LYS A 260 19.38 7.88 0.94
C LYS A 260 20.49 8.79 0.41
N LYS A 261 21.32 9.33 1.30
CA LYS A 261 22.42 10.24 0.93
C LYS A 261 23.39 9.60 -0.06
N HIS A 262 23.86 8.38 0.22
CA HIS A 262 24.85 7.72 -0.61
C HIS A 262 24.24 7.18 -1.91
N MET A 263 23.00 6.68 -1.87
CA MET A 263 22.30 6.23 -3.07
C MET A 263 22.04 7.37 -4.06
N VAL A 264 21.64 8.57 -3.61
CA VAL A 264 21.45 9.72 -4.52
C VAL A 264 22.78 10.09 -5.20
N ARG A 265 23.89 10.10 -4.45
CA ARG A 265 25.22 10.42 -4.99
C ARG A 265 25.66 9.42 -6.05
N LEU A 266 25.53 8.12 -5.76
CA LEU A 266 25.85 7.04 -6.69
C LEU A 266 24.95 7.10 -7.93
N ALA A 267 23.64 7.30 -7.76
CA ALA A 267 22.71 7.38 -8.88
C ALA A 267 22.99 8.61 -9.77
N ILE A 268 23.31 9.78 -9.22
CA ILE A 268 23.69 10.97 -10.01
C ILE A 268 24.98 10.72 -10.80
N TYR A 269 25.94 10.02 -10.21
CA TYR A 269 27.17 9.62 -10.89
C TYR A 269 26.86 8.73 -12.10
N GLU A 270 26.05 7.68 -11.92
CA GLU A 270 25.64 6.79 -13.00
C GLU A 270 24.83 7.52 -14.08
N LEU A 271 23.90 8.40 -13.71
CA LEU A 271 23.18 9.27 -14.66
C LEU A 271 24.13 10.12 -15.49
N THR A 272 25.16 10.69 -14.87
CA THR A 272 26.15 11.52 -15.57
C THR A 272 26.97 10.69 -16.55
N LYS A 273 27.40 9.50 -16.14
CA LYS A 273 28.18 8.58 -16.96
C LYS A 273 27.42 8.13 -18.22
N LEU A 274 26.10 7.93 -18.11
CA LEU A 274 25.24 7.57 -19.24
C LEU A 274 25.15 8.67 -20.32
N ILE A 275 25.33 9.94 -19.95
CA ILE A 275 25.17 11.08 -20.86
C ILE A 275 26.50 11.65 -21.34
N ALA A 276 27.45 11.79 -20.42
CA ALA A 276 28.73 12.44 -20.64
C ALA A 276 29.84 11.64 -19.94
N PRO A 277 30.14 10.41 -20.42
CA PRO A 277 31.10 9.52 -19.77
C PRO A 277 32.50 10.14 -19.63
N ASN A 278 32.88 11.03 -20.55
CA ASN A 278 34.18 11.69 -20.55
C ASN A 278 34.20 13.05 -19.84
N ASN A 279 33.06 13.51 -19.29
CA ASN A 279 32.94 14.85 -18.70
C ASN A 279 32.11 14.83 -17.41
N VAL A 280 32.57 14.03 -16.44
CA VAL A 280 32.02 14.01 -15.09
C VAL A 280 32.71 15.11 -14.26
N SER A 281 31.93 15.93 -13.56
CA SER A 281 32.51 17.00 -12.74
C SER A 281 33.33 16.43 -11.57
N VAL A 282 34.38 17.15 -11.17
CA VAL A 282 35.24 16.77 -10.02
C VAL A 282 34.42 16.60 -8.73
N VAL A 283 33.37 17.41 -8.56
CA VAL A 283 32.46 17.32 -7.41
C VAL A 283 31.73 15.96 -7.40
N ARG A 284 31.20 15.52 -8.55
CA ARG A 284 30.51 14.22 -8.67
C ARG A 284 31.45 13.04 -8.50
N MET A 285 32.68 13.13 -9.03
CA MET A 285 33.72 12.12 -8.80
C MET A 285 34.03 11.98 -7.30
N ARG A 286 34.20 13.11 -6.59
CA ARG A 286 34.45 13.10 -5.14
C ARG A 286 33.26 12.53 -4.35
N ASP A 287 32.03 12.92 -4.68
CA ASP A 287 30.83 12.39 -4.02
C ASP A 287 30.69 10.86 -4.20
N TYR A 288 31.06 10.36 -5.38
CA TYR A 288 31.14 8.93 -5.68
C TYR A 288 32.23 8.25 -4.83
N GLU A 289 33.45 8.76 -4.85
CA GLU A 289 34.58 8.23 -4.07
C GLU A 289 34.30 8.20 -2.56
N ASP A 290 33.71 9.28 -2.02
CA ASP A 290 33.29 9.35 -0.61
C ASP A 290 32.23 8.30 -0.28
N SER A 291 31.31 8.04 -1.21
CA SER A 291 30.26 7.02 -1.02
C SER A 291 30.82 5.60 -1.10
N MET A 292 31.73 5.33 -2.03
CA MET A 292 32.42 4.05 -2.11
C MET A 292 33.30 3.78 -0.88
N LYS A 293 33.98 4.82 -0.36
CA LYS A 293 34.73 4.73 0.89
C LYS A 293 33.81 4.42 2.07
N TRP A 294 32.67 5.11 2.18
CA TRP A 294 31.68 4.85 3.23
C TRP A 294 31.17 3.41 3.17
N LEU A 295 30.85 2.89 1.98
CA LEU A 295 30.44 1.50 1.79
C LEU A 295 31.52 0.51 2.23
N ASN A 296 32.79 0.76 1.88
CA ASN A 296 33.91 -0.08 2.27
C ASN A 296 34.15 -0.08 3.79
N ASP A 297 34.11 1.09 4.42
CA ASP A 297 34.29 1.22 5.86
C ASP A 297 33.11 0.60 6.64
N ALA A 298 31.87 0.72 6.13
CA ALA A 298 30.69 0.07 6.69
C ALA A 298 30.78 -1.46 6.53
N ALA A 299 31.14 -1.97 5.35
CA ALA A 299 31.32 -3.39 5.08
C ALA A 299 32.32 -4.04 6.05
N LYS A 300 33.41 -3.32 6.37
CA LYS A 300 34.46 -3.72 7.33
C LYS A 300 34.12 -3.40 8.79
N LEU A 301 32.89 -2.99 9.09
CA LEU A 301 32.40 -2.69 10.43
C LEU A 301 33.19 -1.57 11.15
N ARG A 302 33.86 -0.69 10.39
CA ARG A 302 34.62 0.45 10.93
C ARG A 302 33.74 1.63 11.29
N LEU A 303 32.53 1.69 10.74
CA LEU A 303 31.51 2.68 11.05
C LEU A 303 30.14 2.01 11.18
N ASN A 304 29.23 2.67 11.89
CA ASN A 304 27.83 2.22 12.00
C ASN A 304 26.96 2.93 10.95
N PRO A 305 26.45 2.23 9.91
CA PRO A 305 25.60 2.84 8.89
C PRO A 305 24.16 3.11 9.38
N GLN A 306 23.83 2.74 10.63
CA GLN A 306 22.48 2.75 11.20
C GLN A 306 21.51 1.81 10.48
N ILE A 307 22.06 0.70 9.96
CA ILE A 307 21.30 -0.39 9.33
C ILE A 307 21.31 -1.57 10.30
N PRO A 308 20.18 -2.26 10.51
CA PRO A 308 20.15 -3.48 11.32
C PRO A 308 21.16 -4.52 10.83
N ARG A 309 21.84 -5.18 11.77
CA ARG A 309 22.78 -6.28 11.47
C ARG A 309 22.01 -7.55 11.15
N LYS A 310 22.55 -8.36 10.23
CA LYS A 310 22.06 -9.75 10.06
C LYS A 310 22.32 -10.53 11.35
N LEU A 311 21.39 -11.41 11.69
CA LEU A 311 21.47 -12.27 12.86
C LEU A 311 21.79 -13.71 12.47
N ASP A 312 22.59 -14.40 13.28
CA ASP A 312 22.87 -15.82 13.18
C ASP A 312 21.74 -16.69 13.76
N GLU A 313 21.87 -18.02 13.70
CA GLU A 313 20.89 -18.97 14.27
C GLU A 313 20.64 -18.78 15.77
N LYS A 314 21.58 -18.14 16.49
CA LYS A 314 21.51 -17.84 17.92
C LYS A 314 20.95 -16.44 18.19
N LYS A 315 20.44 -15.75 17.16
CA LYS A 315 19.96 -14.35 17.22
C LYS A 315 21.05 -13.34 17.64
N LYS A 316 22.32 -13.66 17.42
CA LYS A 316 23.46 -12.75 17.62
C LYS A 316 23.87 -12.13 16.27
N PRO A 317 24.40 -10.90 16.22
CA PRO A 317 24.88 -10.30 14.98
C PRO A 317 25.92 -11.18 14.28
N VAL A 318 25.76 -11.42 12.99
CA VAL A 318 26.74 -12.14 12.16
C VAL A 318 28.07 -11.40 12.23
N THR A 319 29.07 -12.03 12.83
CA THR A 319 30.45 -11.55 12.84
C THR A 319 31.15 -11.94 11.56
N ASP A 320 32.11 -11.12 11.12
CA ASP A 320 33.07 -11.47 10.06
C ASP A 320 33.58 -12.90 10.26
N TRP A 321 33.64 -13.70 9.19
CA TRP A 321 33.99 -15.13 9.26
C TRP A 321 35.33 -15.36 9.97
N GLN A 322 36.27 -14.42 9.86
CA GLN A 322 37.56 -14.47 10.55
C GLN A 322 37.42 -14.33 12.07
N MET A 323 36.46 -13.53 12.53
CA MET A 323 36.15 -13.35 13.95
C MET A 323 35.18 -14.40 14.49
N ALA A 324 34.36 -15.04 13.63
CA ALA A 324 33.50 -16.15 14.03
C ALA A 324 34.31 -17.36 14.57
N THR A 325 35.55 -17.51 14.11
CA THR A 325 36.52 -18.50 14.63
C THR A 325 37.03 -18.19 16.04
N PHE A 326 36.95 -16.94 16.50
CA PHE A 326 37.33 -16.56 17.86
C PHE A 326 36.06 -16.51 18.72
N GLN A 327 36.01 -17.35 19.76
CA GLN A 327 34.91 -17.34 20.73
C GLN A 327 34.66 -15.91 21.23
N THR A 328 33.49 -15.37 20.91
CA THR A 328 33.01 -14.06 21.42
C THR A 328 32.42 -14.16 22.83
N ASP A 329 32.29 -15.38 23.33
CA ASP A 329 31.78 -15.72 24.66
C ASP A 329 32.67 -16.84 25.23
N TYR A 330 33.34 -16.60 26.34
CA TYR A 330 34.18 -17.62 26.98
C TYR A 330 33.27 -18.59 27.74
N ASP A 331 32.90 -19.69 27.06
CA ASP A 331 32.30 -20.86 27.69
C ASP A 331 33.41 -21.91 27.92
N PRO A 332 33.89 -22.12 29.16
CA PRO A 332 34.97 -23.06 29.44
C PRO A 332 34.64 -24.51 29.04
N TYR A 333 33.36 -24.84 28.80
CA TYR A 333 32.92 -26.17 28.37
C TYR A 333 32.78 -26.32 26.85
N LYS A 334 32.98 -25.26 26.06
CA LYS A 334 32.92 -25.30 24.58
C LYS A 334 34.25 -24.92 23.91
N ASN A 335 35.34 -24.91 24.66
CA ASN A 335 36.65 -24.52 24.17
C ASN A 335 37.19 -25.56 23.16
N PRO A 336 37.35 -25.22 21.86
CA PRO A 336 37.82 -26.14 20.84
C PRO A 336 39.30 -26.54 21.00
N TRP A 337 40.05 -25.90 21.91
CA TRP A 337 41.44 -26.23 22.23
C TRP A 337 41.60 -27.34 23.28
N LEU A 338 40.50 -27.77 23.91
CA LEU A 338 40.48 -28.81 24.95
C LEU A 338 40.05 -30.19 24.43
N THR A 339 39.93 -30.36 23.11
CA THR A 339 39.76 -31.67 22.45
C THR A 339 40.96 -32.01 21.58
#